data_AF-A0A954D073-F1
#
_entry.id   AF-A0A954D073-F1
#
_cell.length_a   1.000
_cell.length_b   1.000
_cell.length_c   1.000
_cell.angle_alpha   90.00
_cell.angle_beta   90.00
_cell.angle_gamma   90.00
#
_symmetry.space_group_name_H-M   'P 1'
#
loop_
_entity.id
_entity.type
_entity.pdbx_description
1 polymer ?
#
loop_
_entity_poly.entity_id
_entity_poly.type
_entity_poly.pdbx_seq_one_letter_code
_entity_poly.pdbx_strand_id
1 'polypeptide(L)'
;MKQLTLVTLVLGASLAAQTGTFVPYGTSCSGGGGASCVSANDTAPIVLGAVTGASANFAIRSNSGSTTRVICGFQLYTRTSNAATTAVDAWIYDASSGAPNNMLAATKIQMTPTQGWQVATFSTPVIINANTDFFLVFSNLQARCNPLPIISGGTNQVHYWNGPPSWSGPWATNPWVYQVLCCGGGPAPAIGNTGVPTINQSFSIDLSNAPANANSLLAIGVGKTNIDLSIIGAPGCTLYTNPLLILAAPTNSAGARAQTLALPNDPALVNFKFHCQYGVASGANPAGILFSDGGEATVGK
;
A
#
# COMPACT_ATOMS: atom_id res chain seq x y z
N MET A 1 -79.21 -1.31 14.88
CA MET A 1 -77.94 -0.76 14.37
C MET A 1 -76.96 -0.68 15.54
N LYS A 2 -75.91 -1.51 15.56
CA LYS A 2 -74.89 -1.51 16.63
C LYS A 2 -73.80 -0.51 16.25
N GLN A 3 -73.61 0.53 17.05
CA GLN A 3 -72.47 1.45 16.92
C GLN A 3 -71.18 0.71 17.23
N LEU A 4 -70.27 0.69 16.26
CA LEU A 4 -68.90 0.21 16.40
C LEU A 4 -68.03 1.40 16.83
N THR A 5 -67.70 1.50 18.11
CA THR A 5 -66.81 2.54 18.63
C THR A 5 -65.37 2.15 18.33
N LEU A 6 -64.75 2.84 17.37
CA LEU A 6 -63.34 2.69 17.04
C LEU A 6 -62.50 3.36 18.14
N VAL A 7 -61.93 2.56 19.04
CA VAL A 7 -60.97 3.04 20.05
C VAL A 7 -59.61 3.14 19.39
N THR A 8 -59.23 4.35 18.97
CA THR A 8 -57.87 4.64 18.51
C THR A 8 -56.95 4.69 19.73
N LEU A 9 -56.30 3.56 20.03
CA LEU A 9 -55.28 3.48 21.06
C LEU A 9 -54.00 4.16 20.56
N VAL A 10 -53.85 5.45 20.84
CA VAL A 10 -52.59 6.18 20.59
C VAL A 10 -51.62 5.83 21.72
N LEU A 11 -50.85 4.75 21.56
CA LEU A 11 -49.72 4.43 22.43
C LEU A 11 -48.59 5.44 22.16
N GLY A 12 -48.60 6.55 22.88
CA GLY A 12 -47.53 7.56 22.91
C GLY A 12 -46.29 7.08 23.66
N ALA A 13 -45.78 5.89 23.34
CA ALA A 13 -44.49 5.45 23.87
C ALA A 13 -43.40 6.36 23.27
N SER A 14 -42.89 7.27 24.09
CA SER A 14 -41.64 7.98 23.83
C SER A 14 -40.54 6.93 23.68
N LEU A 15 -40.24 6.55 22.43
CA LEU A 15 -39.05 5.76 22.12
C LEU A 15 -37.87 6.56 22.63
N ALA A 16 -37.11 5.96 23.56
CA ALA A 16 -35.89 6.54 24.11
C ALA A 16 -34.98 7.02 22.97
N ALA A 17 -34.29 8.15 23.18
CA ALA A 17 -33.32 8.64 22.22
C ALA A 17 -32.33 7.53 21.89
N GLN A 18 -32.15 7.24 20.60
CA GLN A 18 -31.26 6.20 20.15
C GLN A 18 -30.05 6.87 19.53
N THR A 19 -28.90 6.81 20.20
CA THR A 19 -27.68 7.39 19.64
C THR A 19 -27.25 6.60 18.39
N GLY A 20 -26.99 7.31 17.29
CA GLY A 20 -26.40 6.70 16.10
C GLY A 20 -25.01 6.15 16.37
N THR A 21 -24.55 5.22 15.56
CA THR A 21 -23.21 4.64 15.69
C THR A 21 -22.48 4.60 14.36
N PHE A 22 -21.16 4.62 14.42
CA PHE A 22 -20.28 4.34 13.29
C PHE A 22 -19.15 3.44 13.78
N VAL A 23 -18.96 2.29 13.15
CA VAL A 23 -18.00 1.27 13.56
C VAL A 23 -17.16 0.87 12.36
N PRO A 24 -15.85 1.20 12.34
CA PRO A 24 -14.93 0.66 11.34
C PRO A 24 -14.81 -0.87 11.46
N TYR A 25 -14.60 -1.56 10.33
CA TYR A 25 -14.47 -3.01 10.26
C TYR A 25 -13.62 -3.45 9.06
N GLY A 26 -13.07 -4.66 9.14
CA GLY A 26 -12.16 -5.19 8.13
C GLY A 26 -10.74 -4.61 8.26
N THR A 27 -9.97 -4.70 7.18
CA THR A 27 -8.59 -4.21 7.14
C THR A 27 -8.37 -3.45 5.85
N SER A 28 -7.79 -2.26 5.95
CA SER A 28 -7.37 -1.48 4.80
C SER A 28 -6.24 -2.19 4.07
N CYS A 29 -6.18 -2.03 2.75
CA CYS A 29 -5.01 -2.49 2.01
C CYS A 29 -3.95 -1.41 2.01
N SER A 30 -2.72 -1.85 2.18
CA SER A 30 -1.55 -0.99 2.09
C SER A 30 -1.03 -1.05 0.65
N GLY A 31 -0.82 0.11 0.03
CA GLY A 31 -0.63 0.20 -1.41
C GLY A 31 0.81 -0.04 -1.81
N GLY A 32 1.01 -0.86 -2.82
CA GLY A 32 2.27 -1.28 -3.46
C GLY A 32 3.43 -0.29 -3.78
N GLY A 33 3.40 0.98 -3.38
CA GLY A 33 4.45 1.97 -3.66
C GLY A 33 5.15 2.49 -2.41
N GLY A 34 5.39 1.64 -1.42
CA GLY A 34 5.71 2.08 -0.08
C GLY A 34 7.06 2.74 0.14
N ALA A 35 7.10 3.63 1.14
CA ALA A 35 8.28 3.92 1.95
C ALA A 35 9.17 2.68 2.11
N SER A 36 10.47 2.92 2.03
CA SER A 36 11.49 1.90 2.27
C SER A 36 11.18 1.15 3.56
N CYS A 37 10.88 -0.15 3.45
CA CYS A 37 10.64 -0.99 4.63
C CYS A 37 11.92 -1.63 5.15
N VAL A 38 12.94 -1.70 4.30
CA VAL A 38 14.30 -2.13 4.62
C VAL A 38 15.23 -1.30 3.76
N SER A 39 16.19 -0.62 4.37
CA SER A 39 17.22 0.11 3.65
C SER A 39 18.60 -0.21 4.16
N ALA A 40 19.58 0.10 3.33
CA ALA A 40 20.98 0.14 3.71
C ALA A 40 21.58 1.44 3.18
N ASN A 41 22.30 2.13 4.05
CA ASN A 41 23.18 3.24 3.67
C ASN A 41 22.46 4.36 2.87
N ASP A 42 21.19 4.65 3.19
CA ASP A 42 20.32 5.56 2.45
C ASP A 42 20.22 6.97 3.04
N THR A 43 21.01 7.28 4.07
CA THR A 43 21.07 8.61 4.68
C THR A 43 21.82 9.60 3.79
N ALA A 44 21.24 10.77 3.54
CA ALA A 44 21.87 11.84 2.78
C ALA A 44 23.02 12.54 3.55
N PRO A 45 24.06 13.04 2.86
CA PRO A 45 24.30 12.94 1.42
C PRO A 45 24.81 11.55 1.01
N ILE A 46 24.27 11.00 -0.09
CA ILE A 46 24.74 9.72 -0.65
C ILE A 46 25.87 10.02 -1.64
N VAL A 47 27.09 9.63 -1.28
CA VAL A 47 28.28 9.77 -2.13
C VAL A 47 28.75 8.39 -2.55
N LEU A 48 28.53 8.07 -3.83
CA LEU A 48 28.96 6.79 -4.40
C LEU A 48 30.49 6.75 -4.52
N GLY A 49 31.07 5.60 -4.17
CA GLY A 49 32.48 5.33 -4.43
C GLY A 49 32.73 5.16 -5.94
N ALA A 50 33.95 5.40 -6.39
CA ALA A 50 34.37 5.16 -7.78
C ALA A 50 34.56 3.66 -8.08
N VAL A 51 33.66 2.82 -7.58
CA VAL A 51 33.72 1.36 -7.73
C VAL A 51 32.97 0.95 -8.99
N THR A 52 33.68 0.27 -9.89
CA THR A 52 33.10 -0.39 -11.06
C THR A 52 33.23 -1.89 -10.90
N GLY A 53 32.21 -2.64 -11.33
CA GLY A 53 32.21 -4.10 -11.29
C GLY A 53 32.29 -4.69 -12.68
N ALA A 54 33.11 -5.74 -12.85
CA ALA A 54 33.12 -6.55 -14.07
C ALA A 54 32.15 -7.74 -14.02
N SER A 55 31.66 -8.09 -12.82
CA SER A 55 30.75 -9.22 -12.64
C SER A 55 29.43 -9.00 -13.36
N ALA A 56 28.86 -10.08 -13.89
CA ALA A 56 27.65 -10.04 -14.70
C ALA A 56 26.41 -9.61 -13.92
N ASN A 57 26.27 -10.13 -12.70
CA ASN A 57 25.15 -9.84 -11.81
C ASN A 57 25.69 -9.68 -10.38
N PHE A 58 24.97 -8.90 -9.58
CA PHE A 58 25.21 -8.75 -8.15
C PHE A 58 23.93 -9.10 -7.39
N ALA A 59 24.09 -9.78 -6.26
CA ALA A 59 23.01 -10.10 -5.34
C ALA A 59 23.35 -9.57 -3.95
N ILE A 60 22.47 -8.74 -3.38
CA ILE A 60 22.65 -8.09 -2.08
C ILE A 60 21.67 -8.74 -1.10
N ARG A 61 22.18 -9.28 0.01
CA ARG A 61 21.33 -9.87 1.05
C ARG A 61 20.58 -8.78 1.81
N SER A 62 19.31 -9.04 2.06
CA SER A 62 18.43 -8.23 2.89
C SER A 62 17.62 -9.13 3.81
N ASN A 63 17.00 -8.57 4.84
CA ASN A 63 16.18 -9.30 5.80
C ASN A 63 14.87 -8.56 6.04
N SER A 64 13.76 -9.29 6.13
CA SER A 64 12.42 -8.71 6.35
C SER A 64 12.24 -8.04 7.72
N GLY A 65 13.12 -8.33 8.68
CA GLY A 65 12.99 -7.92 10.07
C GLY A 65 11.88 -8.69 10.79
N SER A 66 11.39 -8.18 11.92
CA SER A 66 10.42 -8.90 12.76
C SER A 66 9.00 -9.03 12.20
N THR A 67 8.72 -8.49 11.01
CA THR A 67 7.39 -8.52 10.40
C THR A 67 7.44 -9.08 8.98
N THR A 68 6.35 -9.74 8.57
CA THR A 68 6.16 -10.15 7.18
C THR A 68 6.11 -8.90 6.29
N ARG A 69 6.85 -8.94 5.18
CA ARG A 69 6.94 -7.87 4.20
C ARG A 69 6.30 -8.32 2.91
N VAL A 70 5.50 -7.43 2.32
CA VAL A 70 5.05 -7.57 0.94
C VAL A 70 5.92 -6.64 0.11
N ILE A 71 6.76 -7.17 -0.76
CA ILE A 71 7.73 -6.40 -1.54
C ILE A 71 7.17 -6.15 -2.94
N CYS A 72 7.08 -4.88 -3.32
CA CYS A 72 6.63 -4.45 -4.64
C CYS A 72 7.77 -3.99 -5.53
N GLY A 73 8.96 -3.79 -4.95
CA GLY A 73 10.11 -3.35 -5.70
C GLY A 73 11.33 -3.18 -4.84
N PHE A 74 12.39 -2.68 -5.47
CA PHE A 74 13.53 -2.14 -4.77
C PHE A 74 14.14 -1.04 -5.62
N GLN A 75 14.97 -0.20 -5.02
CA GLN A 75 15.71 0.82 -5.74
C GLN A 75 17.16 0.88 -5.30
N LEU A 76 18.01 1.27 -6.25
CA LEU A 76 19.46 1.37 -6.12
C LEU A 76 19.86 2.82 -6.40
N TYR A 77 20.71 3.40 -5.57
CA TYR A 77 21.24 4.73 -5.85
C TYR A 77 22.42 4.61 -6.81
N THR A 78 22.19 4.82 -8.10
CA THR A 78 23.18 4.58 -9.17
C THR A 78 22.76 5.30 -10.45
N ARG A 79 23.48 5.05 -11.55
CA ARG A 79 23.16 5.44 -12.93
C ARG A 79 23.79 4.45 -13.90
N THR A 80 23.34 4.49 -15.14
CA THR A 80 24.01 3.76 -16.22
C THR A 80 25.24 4.53 -16.70
N SER A 81 26.27 3.82 -17.17
CA SER A 81 27.36 4.44 -17.96
C SER A 81 26.93 4.87 -19.36
N ASN A 82 25.77 4.39 -19.84
CA ASN A 82 25.27 4.71 -21.17
C ASN A 82 24.74 6.15 -21.20
N ALA A 83 24.86 6.79 -22.36
CA ALA A 83 24.31 8.13 -22.56
C ALA A 83 22.77 8.16 -22.63
N ALA A 84 22.13 6.99 -22.77
CA ALA A 84 20.68 6.85 -22.87
C ALA A 84 20.14 5.91 -21.78
N THR A 85 18.86 6.09 -21.44
CA THR A 85 18.15 5.19 -20.52
C THR A 85 18.23 3.76 -21.02
N THR A 86 18.63 2.84 -20.14
CA THR A 86 18.85 1.44 -20.47
C THR A 86 18.09 0.55 -19.51
N ALA A 87 17.39 -0.45 -20.05
CA ALA A 87 16.70 -1.43 -19.25
C ALA A 87 17.70 -2.45 -18.67
N VAL A 88 17.74 -2.56 -17.35
CA VAL A 88 18.60 -3.49 -16.60
C VAL A 88 17.73 -4.55 -15.95
N ASP A 89 18.02 -5.82 -16.18
CA ASP A 89 17.27 -6.89 -15.52
C ASP A 89 17.47 -6.88 -14.00
N ALA A 90 16.37 -7.12 -13.28
CA ALA A 90 16.31 -7.09 -11.82
C ALA A 90 15.42 -8.20 -11.29
N TRP A 91 15.77 -8.75 -10.14
CA TRP A 91 15.10 -9.92 -9.57
C TRP A 91 15.09 -9.88 -8.03
N ILE A 92 14.19 -10.67 -7.44
CA ILE A 92 14.28 -11.08 -6.04
C ILE A 92 14.46 -12.59 -6.00
N TYR A 93 15.38 -13.05 -5.15
CA TYR A 93 15.61 -14.46 -4.87
C TYR A 93 15.38 -14.76 -3.39
N ASP A 94 14.95 -15.99 -3.07
CA ASP A 94 15.00 -16.49 -1.71
C ASP A 94 16.44 -16.76 -1.25
N ALA A 95 16.62 -16.95 0.06
CA ALA A 95 17.90 -17.28 0.68
C ALA A 95 17.90 -18.67 1.33
N SER A 96 17.08 -19.61 0.84
CA SER A 96 16.87 -20.92 1.46
C SER A 96 18.14 -21.77 1.60
N SER A 97 19.15 -21.54 0.77
CA SER A 97 20.47 -22.20 0.81
C SER A 97 21.58 -21.35 1.45
N GLY A 98 21.24 -20.18 2.01
CA GLY A 98 22.22 -19.19 2.48
C GLY A 98 22.84 -18.31 1.38
N ALA A 99 22.58 -18.64 0.12
CA ALA A 99 22.90 -17.88 -1.08
C ALA A 99 21.62 -17.66 -1.92
N PRO A 100 21.63 -16.82 -2.97
CA PRO A 100 20.46 -16.68 -3.83
C PRO A 100 20.14 -18.03 -4.50
N ASN A 101 18.94 -18.56 -4.25
CA ASN A 101 18.54 -19.91 -4.71
C ASN A 101 17.40 -19.87 -5.73
N ASN A 102 16.14 -19.80 -5.29
CA ASN A 102 15.00 -19.72 -6.21
C ASN A 102 14.63 -18.27 -6.49
N MET A 103 14.39 -17.96 -7.77
CA MET A 103 13.89 -16.65 -8.20
C MET A 103 12.41 -16.53 -7.82
N LEU A 104 12.08 -15.50 -7.04
CA LEU A 104 10.71 -15.21 -6.61
C LEU A 104 9.98 -14.27 -7.57
N ALA A 105 10.69 -13.28 -8.12
CA ALA A 105 10.15 -12.35 -9.10
C ALA A 105 11.25 -11.76 -10.00
N ALA A 106 10.82 -11.26 -11.16
CA ALA A 106 11.67 -10.63 -12.18
C ALA A 106 11.03 -9.33 -12.69
N THR A 107 11.85 -8.35 -13.01
CA THR A 107 11.45 -7.08 -13.64
C THR A 107 12.65 -6.42 -14.32
N LYS A 108 12.49 -5.18 -14.79
CA LYS A 108 13.56 -4.34 -15.35
C LYS A 108 13.61 -2.99 -14.64
N ILE A 109 14.81 -2.49 -14.37
CA ILE A 109 15.09 -1.12 -13.95
C ILE A 109 15.30 -0.28 -15.20
N GLN A 110 14.56 0.82 -15.35
CA GLN A 110 14.81 1.81 -16.41
C GLN A 110 15.89 2.78 -15.95
N MET A 111 17.15 2.37 -16.09
CA MET A 111 18.27 3.09 -15.51
C MET A 111 18.66 4.30 -16.36
N THR A 112 18.72 5.48 -15.75
CA THR A 112 19.03 6.75 -16.44
C THR A 112 20.52 7.14 -16.31
N PRO A 113 21.05 8.03 -17.18
CA PRO A 113 22.43 8.53 -17.07
C PRO A 113 22.65 9.49 -15.89
N THR A 114 21.55 9.96 -15.28
CA THR A 114 21.59 10.83 -14.10
C THR A 114 21.68 9.99 -12.85
N GLN A 115 22.63 10.31 -11.98
CA GLN A 115 22.76 9.64 -10.68
C GLN A 115 21.53 9.93 -9.81
N GLY A 116 20.93 8.89 -9.27
CA GLY A 116 19.75 8.97 -8.44
C GLY A 116 19.22 7.60 -8.06
N TRP A 117 18.05 7.56 -7.44
CA TRP A 117 17.34 6.31 -7.18
C TRP A 117 16.77 5.74 -8.48
N GLN A 118 17.24 4.55 -8.85
CA GLN A 118 16.77 3.81 -10.03
C GLN A 118 15.90 2.64 -9.53
N VAL A 119 14.66 2.57 -10.02
CA VAL A 119 13.61 1.72 -9.42
C VAL A 119 13.37 0.45 -10.24
N ALA A 120 13.28 -0.68 -9.54
CA ALA A 120 12.71 -1.94 -10.01
C ALA A 120 11.31 -2.10 -9.39
N THR A 121 10.27 -2.25 -10.22
CA THR A 121 8.89 -2.51 -9.76
C THR A 121 8.42 -3.86 -10.28
N PHE A 122 7.95 -4.72 -9.38
CA PHE A 122 7.40 -6.03 -9.72
C PHE A 122 5.91 -5.90 -10.06
N SER A 123 5.48 -6.60 -11.10
CA SER A 123 4.06 -6.68 -11.48
C SER A 123 3.24 -7.49 -10.48
N THR A 124 3.88 -8.45 -9.81
CA THR A 124 3.30 -9.27 -8.74
C THR A 124 4.08 -9.03 -7.45
N PRO A 125 3.42 -8.60 -6.37
CA PRO A 125 4.06 -8.47 -5.06
C PRO A 125 4.68 -9.78 -4.56
N VAL A 126 5.84 -9.70 -3.92
CA VAL A 126 6.55 -10.84 -3.32
C VAL A 126 6.37 -10.83 -1.81
N ILE A 127 5.77 -11.87 -1.25
CA ILE A 127 5.61 -12.00 0.21
C ILE A 127 6.86 -12.65 0.80
N ILE A 128 7.53 -11.96 1.72
CA ILE A 128 8.65 -12.45 2.50
C ILE A 128 8.22 -12.50 3.97
N ASN A 129 8.20 -13.70 4.56
CA ASN A 129 7.82 -13.89 5.96
C ASN A 129 8.75 -13.13 6.91
N ALA A 130 8.29 -12.88 8.15
CA ALA A 130 9.13 -12.30 9.20
C ALA A 130 10.44 -13.10 9.39
N ASN A 131 11.51 -12.38 9.74
CA ASN A 131 12.86 -12.87 10.03
C ASN A 131 13.45 -13.74 8.91
N THR A 132 13.10 -13.45 7.66
CA THR A 132 13.51 -14.22 6.49
C THR A 132 14.47 -13.40 5.65
N ASP A 133 15.60 -14.02 5.30
CA ASP A 133 16.55 -13.44 4.36
C ASP A 133 16.08 -13.62 2.92
N PHE A 134 16.43 -12.64 2.09
CA PHE A 134 16.19 -12.65 0.65
C PHE A 134 17.30 -11.85 -0.04
N PHE A 135 17.35 -11.92 -1.37
CA PHE A 135 18.34 -11.23 -2.16
C PHE A 135 17.71 -10.29 -3.18
N LEU A 136 18.21 -9.06 -3.20
CA LEU A 136 17.99 -8.10 -4.27
C LEU A 136 19.05 -8.35 -5.34
N VAL A 137 18.63 -8.65 -6.57
CA VAL A 137 19.55 -9.01 -7.64
C VAL A 137 19.37 -8.08 -8.82
N PHE A 138 20.46 -7.60 -9.41
CA PHE A 138 20.42 -6.81 -10.64
C PHE A 138 21.55 -7.20 -11.58
N SER A 139 21.30 -7.05 -12.87
CA SER A 139 22.31 -7.25 -13.90
C SER A 139 23.22 -6.04 -14.04
N ASN A 140 24.47 -6.30 -14.36
CA ASN A 140 25.48 -5.30 -14.65
C ASN A 140 26.01 -5.41 -16.10
N LEU A 141 25.50 -6.36 -16.90
CA LEU A 141 25.95 -6.58 -18.28
C LEU A 141 25.39 -5.56 -19.29
N GLN A 142 24.13 -5.14 -19.12
CA GLN A 142 23.38 -4.40 -20.16
C GLN A 142 23.67 -2.90 -20.17
N ALA A 143 23.93 -2.32 -18.99
CA ALA A 143 24.02 -0.87 -18.81
C ALA A 143 25.28 -0.42 -18.05
N ARG A 144 26.05 -1.39 -17.51
CA ARG A 144 27.13 -1.23 -16.52
C ARG A 144 26.83 -0.13 -15.51
N CYS A 145 26.28 -0.51 -14.36
CA CYS A 145 26.06 0.43 -13.26
C CYS A 145 27.38 1.15 -12.96
N ASN A 146 27.42 2.47 -13.20
CA ASN A 146 28.66 3.25 -13.10
C ASN A 146 28.42 4.64 -12.49
N PRO A 147 28.70 4.80 -11.19
CA PRO A 147 29.29 3.80 -10.29
C PRO A 147 28.28 2.74 -9.83
N LEU A 148 28.76 1.60 -9.33
CA LEU A 148 27.92 0.66 -8.59
C LEU A 148 27.23 1.37 -7.41
N PRO A 149 26.07 0.89 -6.94
CA PRO A 149 25.38 1.42 -5.77
C PRO A 149 26.13 1.06 -4.47
N ILE A 150 27.36 1.53 -4.34
CA ILE A 150 28.29 1.32 -3.22
C ILE A 150 28.79 2.71 -2.80
N ILE A 151 28.68 3.05 -1.52
CA ILE A 151 29.15 4.34 -1.00
C ILE A 151 30.58 4.25 -0.46
N SER A 152 31.23 5.40 -0.21
CA SER A 152 32.62 5.42 0.26
C SER A 152 32.80 5.02 1.74
N GLY A 153 31.72 4.97 2.52
CA GLY A 153 31.72 4.54 3.91
C GLY A 153 30.30 4.25 4.39
N GLY A 154 30.11 3.20 5.17
CA GLY A 154 28.81 2.74 5.62
C GLY A 154 28.89 1.34 6.21
N THR A 155 27.74 0.76 6.54
CA THR A 155 27.69 -0.65 6.95
C THR A 155 27.92 -1.52 5.73
N ASN A 156 28.75 -2.56 5.82
CA ASN A 156 28.92 -3.53 4.75
C ASN A 156 27.78 -4.54 4.73
N GLN A 157 27.32 -4.90 3.54
CA GLN A 157 26.26 -5.89 3.35
C GLN A 157 26.84 -7.17 2.78
N VAL A 158 26.24 -8.29 3.21
CA VAL A 158 26.51 -9.58 2.61
C VAL A 158 26.03 -9.55 1.15
N HIS A 159 26.90 -9.91 0.22
CA HIS A 159 26.59 -9.94 -1.19
C HIS A 159 27.29 -11.08 -1.91
N TYR A 160 26.82 -11.35 -3.12
CA TYR A 160 27.30 -12.36 -4.05
C TYR A 160 27.41 -11.76 -5.47
N TRP A 161 28.16 -12.42 -6.37
CA TRP A 161 28.29 -12.01 -7.76
C TRP A 161 28.41 -13.21 -8.72
N ASN A 162 28.31 -12.95 -10.03
CA ASN A 162 28.43 -13.89 -11.18
C ASN A 162 27.30 -14.93 -11.36
N GLY A 163 26.37 -15.12 -10.43
CA GLY A 163 25.25 -16.05 -10.62
C GLY A 163 24.09 -15.46 -11.41
N PRO A 164 23.09 -16.26 -11.81
CA PRO A 164 23.13 -17.73 -11.95
C PRO A 164 24.03 -18.22 -13.11
N PRO A 165 24.47 -19.50 -13.14
CA PRO A 165 24.06 -20.62 -12.28
C PRO A 165 24.86 -20.76 -10.98
N SER A 166 26.03 -20.13 -10.87
CA SER A 166 26.89 -20.24 -9.69
C SER A 166 27.15 -18.88 -9.08
N TRP A 167 26.71 -18.69 -7.84
CA TRP A 167 27.04 -17.51 -7.06
C TRP A 167 28.40 -17.67 -6.42
N SER A 168 29.27 -16.70 -6.60
CA SER A 168 30.47 -16.54 -5.79
C SER A 168 30.09 -15.69 -4.57
N GLY A 169 30.60 -16.04 -3.37
CA GLY A 169 30.33 -15.36 -2.09
C GLY A 169 30.15 -16.35 -0.92
N PRO A 170 29.72 -15.90 0.28
CA PRO A 170 29.36 -14.53 0.64
C PRO A 170 30.57 -13.62 0.87
N TRP A 171 30.46 -12.34 0.51
CA TRP A 171 31.38 -11.28 0.97
C TRP A 171 30.63 -10.21 1.73
N ALA A 172 31.29 -9.57 2.68
CA ALA A 172 30.76 -8.44 3.45
C ALA A 172 31.76 -7.27 3.41
N THR A 173 32.20 -6.91 2.20
CA THR A 173 33.27 -5.93 1.98
C THR A 173 32.79 -4.58 1.45
N ASN A 174 31.55 -4.49 0.99
CA ASN A 174 31.04 -3.31 0.27
C ASN A 174 29.82 -2.72 1.00
N PRO A 175 29.77 -1.40 1.22
CA PRO A 175 28.62 -0.70 1.76
C PRO A 175 27.64 -0.35 0.64
N TRP A 176 26.79 -1.31 0.29
CA TRP A 176 25.74 -1.16 -0.72
C TRP A 176 24.67 -0.16 -0.27
N VAL A 177 24.17 0.67 -1.19
CA VAL A 177 23.07 1.60 -0.96
C VAL A 177 21.82 1.17 -1.73
N TYR A 178 20.78 0.80 -0.99
CA TYR A 178 19.51 0.34 -1.56
C TYR A 178 18.33 0.63 -0.63
N GLN A 179 17.14 0.59 -1.21
CA GLN A 179 15.88 0.55 -0.48
C GLN A 179 14.98 -0.55 -1.03
N VAL A 180 14.37 -1.33 -0.14
CA VAL A 180 13.33 -2.29 -0.46
C VAL A 180 12.00 -1.58 -0.39
N LEU A 181 11.31 -1.53 -1.52
CA LEU A 181 10.02 -0.89 -1.65
C LEU A 181 8.96 -1.92 -1.28
N CYS A 182 8.49 -1.86 -0.04
CA CYS A 182 7.36 -2.67 0.33
C CYS A 182 6.08 -2.11 -0.26
N CYS A 183 5.16 -3.01 -0.61
CA CYS A 183 3.80 -2.63 -0.78
C CYS A 183 3.26 -2.09 0.54
N GLY A 184 2.83 -0.84 0.56
CA GLY A 184 2.08 -0.29 1.68
C GLY A 184 2.73 0.80 2.49
N GLY A 185 3.71 1.51 1.96
CA GLY A 185 4.48 2.49 2.74
C GLY A 185 4.00 3.94 2.61
N GLY A 186 2.77 4.15 2.16
CA GLY A 186 1.92 5.19 2.76
C GLY A 186 1.09 4.52 3.86
N PRO A 187 0.76 5.19 4.96
CA PRO A 187 -0.13 4.60 5.97
C PRO A 187 -1.40 4.10 5.27
N ALA A 188 -1.92 2.95 5.66
CA ALA A 188 -3.07 2.39 4.97
C ALA A 188 -4.27 3.35 5.17
N PRO A 189 -5.01 3.73 4.10
CA PRO A 189 -6.12 4.66 4.25
C PRO A 189 -7.10 4.12 5.29
N ALA A 190 -7.54 4.96 6.20
CA ALA A 190 -8.42 4.54 7.29
C ALA A 190 -9.71 5.34 7.25
N ILE A 191 -10.84 4.64 7.39
CA ILE A 191 -12.15 5.24 7.49
C ILE A 191 -12.48 5.57 8.95
N GLY A 192 -13.13 6.70 9.14
CA GLY A 192 -13.63 7.15 10.44
C GLY A 192 -14.87 8.02 10.27
N ASN A 193 -15.21 8.75 11.32
CA ASN A 193 -16.35 9.65 11.33
C ASN A 193 -16.17 10.78 12.34
N THR A 194 -16.80 11.91 12.05
CA THR A 194 -17.00 13.00 13.01
C THR A 194 -18.50 13.19 13.22
N GLY A 195 -18.90 13.22 14.50
CA GLY A 195 -20.31 13.12 14.90
C GLY A 195 -20.86 11.71 14.74
N VAL A 196 -22.16 11.53 14.91
CA VAL A 196 -22.83 10.24 14.71
C VAL A 196 -24.03 10.42 13.77
N PRO A 197 -24.38 9.38 13.00
CA PRO A 197 -25.53 9.45 12.10
C PRO A 197 -26.84 9.53 12.91
N THR A 198 -27.42 10.73 13.03
CA THR A 198 -28.72 10.97 13.68
C THR A 198 -29.64 11.70 12.72
N ILE A 199 -30.92 11.32 12.66
CA ILE A 199 -31.90 12.01 11.81
C ILE A 199 -31.96 13.51 12.14
N ASN A 200 -32.25 14.34 11.13
CA ASN A 200 -32.27 15.80 11.24
C ASN A 200 -30.93 16.42 11.66
N GLN A 201 -29.82 15.68 11.56
CA GLN A 201 -28.46 16.17 11.79
C GLN A 201 -27.57 15.84 10.59
N SER A 202 -26.35 16.35 10.64
CA SER A 202 -25.29 15.95 9.71
C SER A 202 -24.17 15.27 10.48
N PHE A 203 -23.52 14.34 9.82
CA PHE A 203 -22.29 13.72 10.29
C PHE A 203 -21.33 13.60 9.11
N SER A 204 -20.04 13.41 9.36
CA SER A 204 -19.07 13.16 8.29
C SER A 204 -18.53 11.75 8.33
N ILE A 205 -18.26 11.22 7.14
CA ILE A 205 -17.47 10.01 6.94
C ILE A 205 -16.07 10.48 6.56
N ASP A 206 -15.10 10.16 7.39
CA ASP A 206 -13.76 10.71 7.31
C ASP A 206 -12.80 9.68 6.71
N LEU A 207 -11.87 10.16 5.91
CA LEU A 207 -10.73 9.44 5.37
C LEU A 207 -9.47 10.06 5.97
N SER A 208 -8.58 9.22 6.47
CA SER A 208 -7.24 9.61 6.89
C SER A 208 -6.20 8.71 6.24
N ASN A 209 -4.93 9.08 6.36
CA ASN A 209 -3.80 8.27 5.90
C ASN A 209 -3.78 7.98 4.38
N ALA A 210 -4.50 8.74 3.57
CA ALA A 210 -4.44 8.59 2.13
C ALA A 210 -3.24 9.36 1.53
N PRO A 211 -2.82 9.07 0.29
CA PRO A 211 -1.90 9.95 -0.42
C PRO A 211 -2.46 11.38 -0.50
N ALA A 212 -1.58 12.38 -0.34
CA ALA A 212 -1.96 13.80 -0.39
C ALA A 212 -2.41 14.21 -1.80
N ASN A 213 -3.44 15.05 -1.89
CA ASN A 213 -4.01 15.56 -3.16
C ASN A 213 -4.43 14.45 -4.15
N ALA A 214 -4.74 13.25 -3.66
CA ALA A 214 -5.13 12.12 -4.48
C ALA A 214 -6.65 12.06 -4.67
N ASN A 215 -7.08 11.65 -5.86
CA ASN A 215 -8.49 11.40 -6.11
C ASN A 215 -8.98 10.25 -5.23
N SER A 216 -10.06 10.48 -4.49
CA SER A 216 -10.71 9.46 -3.65
C SER A 216 -12.17 9.28 -4.05
N LEU A 217 -12.67 8.07 -3.85
CA LEU A 217 -14.05 7.66 -4.05
C LEU A 217 -14.59 7.15 -2.71
N LEU A 218 -15.71 7.69 -2.25
CA LEU A 218 -16.46 7.11 -1.15
C LEU A 218 -17.57 6.25 -1.73
N ALA A 219 -17.47 4.94 -1.59
CA ALA A 219 -18.54 4.01 -1.90
C ALA A 219 -19.48 3.91 -0.69
N ILE A 220 -20.79 4.03 -0.91
CA ILE A 220 -21.84 3.87 0.10
C ILE A 220 -22.84 2.81 -0.40
N GLY A 221 -23.19 1.87 0.46
CA GLY A 221 -23.99 0.69 0.14
C GLY A 221 -24.88 0.25 1.30
N VAL A 222 -25.79 -0.69 1.03
CA VAL A 222 -26.74 -1.22 2.03
C VAL A 222 -26.37 -2.62 2.55
N GLY A 223 -25.28 -3.21 2.04
CA GLY A 223 -24.80 -4.52 2.47
C GLY A 223 -23.28 -4.59 2.56
N LYS A 224 -22.80 -5.45 3.46
CA LYS A 224 -21.40 -5.85 3.54
C LYS A 224 -21.06 -6.81 2.40
N THR A 225 -19.84 -6.70 1.91
CA THR A 225 -19.23 -7.63 0.96
C THR A 225 -17.85 -8.03 1.46
N ASN A 226 -17.23 -8.99 0.78
CA ASN A 226 -15.85 -9.41 1.02
C ASN A 226 -15.26 -9.87 -0.31
N ILE A 227 -15.17 -8.95 -1.27
CA ILE A 227 -14.72 -9.25 -2.63
C ILE A 227 -13.23 -8.94 -2.72
N ASP A 228 -12.42 -9.98 -2.93
CA ASP A 228 -10.99 -9.83 -3.21
C ASP A 228 -10.79 -9.11 -4.55
N LEU A 229 -10.00 -8.03 -4.50
CA LEU A 229 -9.71 -7.16 -5.64
C LEU A 229 -8.39 -7.53 -6.34
N SER A 230 -7.77 -8.65 -5.97
CA SER A 230 -6.62 -9.21 -6.69
C SER A 230 -6.92 -9.39 -8.19
N ILE A 231 -8.16 -9.76 -8.55
CA ILE A 231 -8.60 -9.96 -9.94
C ILE A 231 -8.54 -8.69 -10.80
N ILE A 232 -8.64 -7.51 -10.20
CA ILE A 232 -8.52 -6.22 -10.90
C ILE A 232 -7.13 -5.59 -10.73
N GLY A 233 -6.16 -6.34 -10.21
CA GLY A 233 -4.80 -5.84 -10.00
C GLY A 233 -4.64 -5.02 -8.72
N ALA A 234 -5.51 -5.21 -7.73
CA ALA A 234 -5.37 -4.64 -6.39
C ALA A 234 -5.14 -5.76 -5.34
N PRO A 235 -4.05 -6.53 -5.44
CA PRO A 235 -3.78 -7.62 -4.51
C PRO A 235 -3.68 -7.11 -3.06
N GLY A 236 -4.28 -7.87 -2.14
CA GLY A 236 -4.37 -7.50 -0.72
C GLY A 236 -5.47 -6.49 -0.40
N CYS A 237 -6.21 -6.00 -1.41
CA CYS A 237 -7.38 -5.17 -1.24
C CYS A 237 -8.68 -5.98 -1.30
N THR A 238 -9.62 -5.60 -0.44
CA THR A 238 -10.96 -6.17 -0.39
C THR A 238 -11.99 -5.06 -0.49
N LEU A 239 -13.00 -5.23 -1.34
CA LEU A 239 -14.19 -4.39 -1.34
C LEU A 239 -15.16 -4.91 -0.26
N TYR A 240 -15.43 -4.08 0.75
CA TYR A 240 -16.24 -4.42 1.93
C TYR A 240 -17.69 -3.93 1.85
N THR A 241 -18.02 -3.08 0.89
CA THR A 241 -19.38 -2.55 0.68
C THR A 241 -19.89 -2.91 -0.72
N ASN A 242 -21.20 -3.13 -0.86
CA ASN A 242 -21.87 -3.20 -2.16
C ASN A 242 -22.26 -1.78 -2.61
N PRO A 243 -21.50 -1.13 -3.50
CA PRO A 243 -21.68 0.29 -3.81
C PRO A 243 -23.03 0.55 -4.49
N LEU A 244 -23.87 1.36 -3.85
CA LEU A 244 -25.09 1.93 -4.42
C LEU A 244 -24.87 3.38 -4.87
N LEU A 245 -24.06 4.13 -4.12
CA LEU A 245 -23.69 5.51 -4.37
C LEU A 245 -22.17 5.65 -4.29
N ILE A 246 -21.59 6.45 -5.20
CA ILE A 246 -20.16 6.76 -5.22
C ILE A 246 -19.98 8.28 -5.23
N LEU A 247 -19.22 8.80 -4.27
CA LEU A 247 -18.91 10.24 -4.14
C LEU A 247 -17.41 10.49 -4.32
N ALA A 248 -17.04 11.15 -5.41
CA ALA A 248 -15.65 11.46 -5.73
C ALA A 248 -15.23 12.83 -5.20
N ALA A 249 -14.06 12.91 -4.56
CA ALA A 249 -13.37 14.17 -4.27
C ALA A 249 -11.88 13.92 -4.00
N PRO A 250 -10.99 14.90 -4.21
CA PRO A 250 -9.60 14.76 -3.83
C PRO A 250 -9.42 14.78 -2.31
N THR A 251 -8.36 14.15 -1.82
CA THR A 251 -7.84 14.36 -0.47
C THR A 251 -7.13 15.71 -0.40
N ASN A 252 -6.98 16.24 0.81
CA ASN A 252 -6.20 17.46 1.04
C ASN A 252 -4.68 17.17 1.08
N SER A 253 -3.88 18.20 1.35
CA SER A 253 -2.41 18.09 1.46
C SER A 253 -1.93 17.20 2.61
N ALA A 254 -2.79 16.91 3.59
CA ALA A 254 -2.52 16.00 4.69
C ALA A 254 -2.99 14.56 4.42
N GLY A 255 -3.52 14.27 3.22
CA GLY A 255 -4.04 12.94 2.92
C GLY A 255 -5.36 12.63 3.62
N ALA A 256 -6.13 13.65 3.95
CA ALA A 256 -7.42 13.52 4.61
C ALA A 256 -8.58 14.02 3.74
N ARG A 257 -9.78 13.49 3.99
CA ARG A 257 -11.04 13.95 3.40
C ARG A 257 -12.17 13.77 4.42
N ALA A 258 -13.15 14.67 4.42
CA ALA A 258 -14.40 14.49 5.16
C ALA A 258 -15.56 14.63 4.18
N GLN A 259 -16.44 13.62 4.13
CA GLN A 259 -17.67 13.68 3.36
C GLN A 259 -18.85 13.85 4.31
N THR A 260 -19.40 15.06 4.35
CA THR A 260 -20.59 15.35 5.14
C THR A 260 -21.84 14.77 4.47
N LEU A 261 -22.67 14.09 5.25
CA LEU A 261 -23.98 13.60 4.86
C LEU A 261 -25.04 14.20 5.79
N ALA A 262 -26.06 14.81 5.19
CA ALA A 262 -27.23 15.28 5.91
C ALA A 262 -28.30 14.17 5.94
N LEU A 263 -28.79 13.84 7.14
CA LEU A 263 -29.84 12.85 7.31
C LEU A 263 -31.19 13.55 7.45
N PRO A 264 -32.19 13.25 6.60
CA PRO A 264 -33.49 13.88 6.69
C PRO A 264 -34.18 13.49 8.02
N ASN A 265 -35.12 14.33 8.46
CA ASN A 265 -35.96 14.05 9.63
C ASN A 265 -37.04 13.01 9.29
N ASP A 266 -36.62 11.79 8.95
CA ASP A 266 -37.50 10.68 8.61
C ASP A 266 -37.36 9.56 9.66
N PRO A 267 -38.38 9.31 10.50
CA PRO A 267 -38.37 8.24 11.49
C PRO A 267 -38.11 6.84 10.91
N ALA A 268 -38.38 6.61 9.62
CA ALA A 268 -38.12 5.33 8.97
C ALA A 268 -36.61 5.02 8.84
N LEU A 269 -35.74 6.04 8.98
CA LEU A 269 -34.30 5.85 8.98
C LEU A 269 -33.75 5.39 10.32
N VAL A 270 -34.48 5.47 11.43
CA VAL A 270 -33.97 5.02 12.73
C VAL A 270 -33.68 3.51 12.67
N ASN A 271 -32.48 3.11 13.11
CA ASN A 271 -31.90 1.77 12.94
C ASN A 271 -31.51 1.37 11.51
N PHE A 272 -31.68 2.25 10.52
CA PHE A 272 -31.18 1.98 9.18
C PHE A 272 -29.67 1.86 9.20
N LYS A 273 -29.16 0.82 8.55
CA LYS A 273 -27.73 0.53 8.44
C LYS A 273 -27.24 0.75 7.01
N PHE A 274 -26.09 1.37 6.89
CA PHE A 274 -25.37 1.44 5.63
C PHE A 274 -23.88 1.25 5.84
N HIS A 275 -23.21 0.88 4.76
CA HIS A 275 -21.81 0.52 4.74
C HIS A 275 -21.06 1.43 3.80
N CYS A 276 -19.88 1.87 4.20
CA CYS A 276 -19.06 2.76 3.40
C CYS A 276 -17.60 2.31 3.36
N GLN A 277 -16.91 2.67 2.30
CA GLN A 277 -15.48 2.40 2.12
C GLN A 277 -14.88 3.44 1.18
N TYR A 278 -13.66 3.86 1.45
CA TYR A 278 -12.91 4.69 0.52
C TYR A 278 -12.06 3.87 -0.42
N GLY A 279 -12.05 4.25 -1.70
CA GLY A 279 -11.03 3.90 -2.68
C GLY A 279 -10.19 5.15 -2.99
N VAL A 280 -8.87 5.04 -3.10
CA VAL A 280 -7.97 6.19 -3.29
C VAL A 280 -6.92 5.89 -4.36
N ALA A 281 -6.80 6.78 -5.34
CA ALA A 281 -5.74 6.72 -6.34
C ALA A 281 -4.38 6.80 -5.64
N SER A 282 -3.50 5.84 -5.92
CA SER A 282 -2.23 5.71 -5.19
C SER A 282 -1.06 5.24 -6.04
N GLY A 283 -1.31 4.76 -7.26
CA GLY A 283 -0.28 4.15 -8.12
C GLY A 283 0.40 2.94 -7.49
N ALA A 284 -0.19 2.42 -6.42
CA ALA A 284 0.53 1.54 -5.53
C ALA A 284 0.47 0.10 -6.02
N ASN A 285 -0.68 -0.35 -6.51
CA ASN A 285 -0.81 -1.65 -7.18
C ASN A 285 -1.12 -1.44 -8.69
N PRO A 286 -1.13 -2.51 -9.51
CA PRO A 286 -1.49 -2.40 -10.93
C PRO A 286 -2.86 -1.72 -11.20
N ALA A 287 -3.84 -1.85 -10.30
CA ALA A 287 -5.11 -1.14 -10.39
C ALA A 287 -4.97 0.38 -10.12
N GLY A 288 -3.87 0.79 -9.49
CA GLY A 288 -3.60 2.16 -9.09
C GLY A 288 -4.47 2.65 -7.93
N ILE A 289 -5.18 1.76 -7.22
CA ILE A 289 -6.17 2.12 -6.20
C ILE A 289 -5.89 1.41 -4.87
N LEU A 290 -5.92 2.19 -3.80
CA LEU A 290 -5.93 1.74 -2.42
C LEU A 290 -7.34 1.72 -1.86
N PHE A 291 -7.63 0.81 -0.94
CA PHE A 291 -8.92 0.72 -0.27
C PHE A 291 -8.73 0.84 1.24
N SER A 292 -9.58 1.64 1.88
CA SER A 292 -9.65 1.69 3.34
C SER A 292 -10.27 0.42 3.92
N ASP A 293 -10.30 0.33 5.25
CA ASP A 293 -11.25 -0.51 5.96
C ASP A 293 -12.70 -0.03 5.67
N GLY A 294 -13.68 -0.88 5.98
CA GLY A 294 -15.10 -0.55 5.83
C GLY A 294 -15.63 0.18 7.07
N GLY A 295 -16.70 0.96 6.93
CA GLY A 295 -17.42 1.60 8.03
C GLY A 295 -18.89 1.21 8.03
N GLU A 296 -19.43 0.75 9.16
CA GLU A 296 -20.87 0.49 9.36
C GLU A 296 -21.47 1.64 10.16
N ALA A 297 -22.42 2.34 9.55
CA ALA A 297 -23.19 3.40 10.20
C ALA A 297 -24.59 2.87 10.54
N THR A 298 -25.06 3.11 11.77
CA THR A 298 -26.45 2.86 12.19
C THR A 298 -27.10 4.17 12.59
N VAL A 299 -28.18 4.56 11.92
CA VAL A 299 -28.85 5.84 12.14
C VAL A 299 -29.63 5.85 13.45
N GLY A 300 -29.42 6.90 14.24
CA GLY A 300 -30.09 7.20 15.50
C GLY A 300 -31.21 8.24 15.40
N LYS A 301 -31.79 8.58 16.55
CA LYS A 301 -32.88 9.53 16.77
C LYS A 301 -32.50 10.59 17.79
#